data_AF-A0AAV1TPB7-F1
#
_entry.id   AF-A0AAV1TPB7-F1
#
_cell.length_a   1.000
_cell.length_b   1.000
_cell.length_c   1.000
_cell.angle_alpha   90.00
_cell.angle_beta   90.00
_cell.angle_gamma   90.00
#
_symmetry.space_group_name_H-M   'P 1'
#
loop_
_entity.id
_entity.type
_entity.pdbx_description
1 polymer ?
#
loop_
_entity_poly.entity_id
_entity_poly.type
_entity_poly.pdbx_seq_one_letter_code
_entity_poly.pdbx_strand_id
1 'polypeptide(L)'
;MATGDEDAWEWEDDPSTSPTSSAARSNVHGHQEETQTHAALPELLSPDSGKWQFDLSELELEMSRGLPPAFASPFSDCEGATSTEKKLIAAVVNLDACGRSDKERVRTLQALALVVRLHVLAARGSFGELLSDLETPTEAVKDLEEELKQLAGDWGDKELLEPTLRPSRRQQLKEMTGLLRHALTTEDEDLTLFQHVIEQLFRGLTDQKLVVSMKWLEQRTDDDREKEGETLSYLRQILALNTSDCGDTSRTTTLSEAEIFQDAKDIGRDELLINGVQVEGTRKYDAVVDALQRELKLVLASQVGKTIEHAPLAVNNALQSIAMAVLHAINRTESGGSSYEVLSKFLSSHEMDRVLLRPNSARAAPLEVHVDVGPYLELIPGLDMVNWAFGLRVKLTAATWYLVCDADDPTEELHEFETTFCNRLAFSVGLAPFHPLDSMRKDGGEVAIRLVLPAGDSSCAQSPHRQRVEEENVMGNSNH
;
A
#
# COMPACT_ATOMS: atom_id res chain seq x y z
N MET A 1 17.31 -35.06 29.18
CA MET A 1 16.23 -34.59 28.28
C MET A 1 15.48 -33.50 29.00
N ALA A 2 15.44 -32.33 28.33
CA ALA A 2 14.72 -31.08 28.54
C ALA A 2 14.26 -30.69 29.96
N THR A 3 14.86 -29.61 30.47
CA THR A 3 14.24 -28.28 30.69
C THR A 3 15.41 -27.29 30.63
N GLY A 4 15.44 -26.25 29.79
CA GLY A 4 14.47 -25.17 29.74
C GLY A 4 14.88 -24.14 30.80
N ASP A 5 15.77 -23.20 30.46
CA ASP A 5 15.47 -21.76 30.46
C ASP A 5 16.71 -20.85 30.57
N GLU A 6 16.58 -19.72 29.87
CA GLU A 6 17.27 -18.43 30.04
C GLU A 6 18.66 -18.24 29.41
N ASP A 7 18.66 -18.07 28.08
CA ASP A 7 19.65 -17.24 27.37
C ASP A 7 19.34 -15.75 27.65
N ALA A 8 19.66 -15.31 28.87
CA ALA A 8 19.85 -13.92 29.20
C ALA A 8 21.27 -13.51 28.76
N TRP A 9 21.42 -13.01 27.54
CA TRP A 9 22.70 -12.45 27.08
C TRP A 9 22.82 -10.98 27.50
N GLU A 10 22.98 -10.78 28.81
CA GLU A 10 23.60 -9.57 29.37
C GLU A 10 25.11 -9.62 29.10
N TRP A 11 25.66 -8.53 28.58
CA TRP A 11 27.09 -8.38 28.33
C TRP A 11 27.80 -8.05 29.67
N GLU A 12 28.63 -8.97 30.19
CA GLU A 12 29.55 -8.67 31.28
C GLU A 12 30.91 -8.18 30.74
N ASP A 13 31.23 -6.92 31.04
CA ASP A 13 32.60 -6.50 31.28
C ASP A 13 33.06 -7.12 32.62
N ASP A 14 34.14 -7.90 32.62
CA ASP A 14 34.70 -8.45 33.86
C ASP A 14 36.17 -8.02 34.00
N PRO A 15 36.62 -7.69 35.23
CA PRO A 15 37.20 -8.77 36.01
C PRO A 15 36.88 -8.70 37.52
N SER A 16 36.41 -9.81 38.07
CA SER A 16 37.11 -10.66 39.04
C SER A 16 36.20 -11.13 40.19
N THR A 17 35.87 -12.42 40.21
CA THR A 17 36.26 -13.46 41.20
C THR A 17 35.23 -14.61 41.19
N SER A 18 35.74 -15.80 40.90
CA SER A 18 35.04 -17.10 40.88
C SER A 18 34.68 -17.60 42.30
N PRO A 19 34.12 -18.82 42.47
CA PRO A 19 32.85 -19.36 41.96
C PRO A 19 32.10 -20.16 43.07
N THR A 20 30.92 -20.72 42.82
CA THR A 20 30.64 -22.07 43.35
C THR A 20 29.59 -22.84 42.56
N SER A 21 29.88 -24.13 42.44
CA SER A 21 29.30 -25.14 41.57
C SER A 21 28.22 -25.98 42.26
N SER A 22 27.45 -26.70 41.43
CA SER A 22 27.35 -28.18 41.42
C SER A 22 25.91 -28.62 41.08
N ALA A 23 25.74 -29.37 39.99
CA ALA A 23 25.54 -30.84 39.98
C ALA A 23 24.05 -31.24 40.17
N ALA A 24 23.45 -32.23 39.52
CA ALA A 24 23.87 -33.23 38.55
C ALA A 24 22.64 -34.11 38.18
N ARG A 25 22.71 -34.80 37.02
CA ARG A 25 22.15 -36.16 36.72
C ARG A 25 20.61 -36.28 36.62
N SER A 26 19.97 -37.21 35.89
CA SER A 26 20.30 -38.43 35.12
C SER A 26 18.95 -38.88 34.49
N ASN A 27 18.78 -39.14 33.18
CA ASN A 27 19.14 -40.30 32.35
C ASN A 27 18.02 -41.37 32.21
N VAL A 28 17.95 -41.98 31.00
CA VAL A 28 17.25 -43.25 30.60
C VAL A 28 15.75 -43.13 30.24
N HIS A 29 15.10 -43.79 29.27
CA HIS A 29 15.34 -44.49 27.97
C HIS A 29 14.03 -45.28 27.67
N GLY A 30 13.57 -45.44 26.41
CA GLY A 30 12.51 -46.42 26.10
C GLY A 30 11.71 -46.21 24.81
N HIS A 31 12.00 -47.03 23.80
CA HIS A 31 11.27 -47.20 22.53
C HIS A 31 9.85 -47.77 22.72
N GLN A 32 8.91 -47.50 21.80
CA GLN A 32 8.48 -48.38 20.68
C GLN A 32 7.05 -48.06 20.18
N GLU A 33 6.79 -48.44 18.93
CA GLU A 33 5.70 -48.08 18.02
C GLU A 33 4.32 -48.74 18.27
N GLU A 34 3.36 -48.29 17.44
CA GLU A 34 2.06 -48.86 17.06
C GLU A 34 0.85 -48.59 17.97
N THR A 35 -0.13 -47.82 17.48
CA THR A 35 -1.39 -48.34 16.90
C THR A 35 -2.30 -47.17 16.48
N GLN A 36 -2.94 -47.27 15.31
CA GLN A 36 -3.95 -46.36 14.77
C GLN A 36 -5.13 -46.14 15.73
N THR A 37 -5.64 -44.90 15.80
CA THR A 37 -7.07 -44.66 16.07
C THR A 37 -7.49 -43.33 15.45
N HIS A 38 -8.59 -43.37 14.69
CA HIS A 38 -9.28 -42.23 14.09
C HIS A 38 -9.46 -41.08 15.09
N ALA A 39 -9.03 -39.88 14.72
CA ALA A 39 -9.40 -38.65 15.42
C ALA A 39 -10.08 -37.70 14.42
N ALA A 40 -11.28 -37.29 14.82
CA ALA A 40 -12.23 -36.49 14.08
C ALA A 40 -11.66 -35.13 13.64
N LEU A 41 -12.21 -34.61 12.53
CA LEU A 41 -12.13 -33.19 12.19
C LEU A 41 -12.49 -32.34 13.42
N PRO A 42 -11.66 -31.35 13.81
CA PRO A 42 -12.13 -30.29 14.68
C PRO A 42 -12.96 -29.33 13.84
N GLU A 43 -14.28 -29.42 13.96
CA GLU A 43 -15.16 -28.25 13.79
C GLU A 43 -14.74 -27.22 14.84
N LEU A 44 -13.89 -26.27 14.43
CA LEU A 44 -13.64 -25.05 15.18
C LEU A 44 -14.24 -23.87 14.42
N LEU A 45 -15.58 -23.83 14.37
CA LEU A 45 -16.28 -22.56 14.22
C LEU A 45 -16.15 -21.83 15.57
N SER A 46 -15.16 -20.95 15.65
CA SER A 46 -15.02 -20.03 16.78
C SER A 46 -16.27 -19.15 16.88
N PRO A 47 -16.96 -19.09 18.03
CA PRO A 47 -18.23 -18.38 18.18
C PRO A 47 -18.10 -16.85 18.22
N ASP A 48 -16.89 -16.29 18.07
CA ASP A 48 -16.63 -14.84 18.12
C ASP A 48 -16.44 -14.18 16.74
N SER A 49 -16.56 -14.92 15.64
CA SER A 49 -16.41 -14.36 14.28
C SER A 49 -17.55 -13.42 13.87
N GLY A 50 -18.67 -13.39 14.60
CA GLY A 50 -19.85 -12.57 14.29
C GLY A 50 -19.78 -11.10 14.74
N LYS A 51 -18.80 -10.69 15.56
CA LYS A 51 -18.83 -9.36 16.21
C LYS A 51 -18.31 -8.20 15.37
N TRP A 52 -17.63 -8.46 14.25
CA TRP A 52 -17.12 -7.41 13.33
C TRP A 52 -17.63 -7.50 11.90
N GLN A 53 -18.67 -8.30 11.69
CA GLN A 53 -19.44 -8.17 10.48
C GLN A 53 -20.29 -6.90 10.58
N PHE A 54 -20.45 -6.21 9.45
CA PHE A 54 -21.43 -5.15 9.34
C PHE A 54 -22.81 -5.73 9.66
N ASP A 55 -23.40 -5.31 10.77
CA ASP A 55 -24.80 -5.58 11.00
C ASP A 55 -25.57 -4.71 10.01
N LEU A 56 -26.08 -5.32 8.95
CA LEU A 56 -26.88 -4.63 7.94
C LEU A 56 -28.06 -3.89 8.59
N SER A 57 -28.59 -4.40 9.71
CA SER A 57 -29.62 -3.75 10.51
C SER A 57 -29.12 -2.47 11.20
N GLU A 58 -27.86 -2.43 11.62
CA GLU A 58 -27.22 -1.25 12.23
C GLU A 58 -26.86 -0.20 11.17
N LEU A 59 -26.40 -0.64 10.00
CA LEU A 59 -26.20 0.21 8.82
C LEU A 59 -27.54 0.83 8.36
N GLU A 60 -28.61 0.04 8.32
CA GLU A 60 -29.99 0.50 8.07
C GLU A 60 -30.42 1.55 9.10
N LEU A 61 -30.14 1.32 10.38
CA LEU A 61 -30.47 2.21 11.49
C LEU A 61 -29.67 3.52 11.46
N GLU A 62 -28.41 3.49 11.04
CA GLU A 62 -27.56 4.68 10.96
C GLU A 62 -27.86 5.52 9.72
N MET A 63 -28.09 4.90 8.57
CA MET A 63 -28.51 5.63 7.37
C MET A 63 -29.88 6.28 7.55
N SER A 64 -30.75 5.70 8.39
CA SER A 64 -32.01 6.34 8.77
C SER A 64 -31.84 7.48 9.79
N ARG A 65 -30.77 7.52 10.59
CA ARG A 65 -30.44 8.61 11.53
C ARG A 65 -29.79 9.83 10.85
N GLY A 66 -29.10 9.64 9.72
CA GLY A 66 -28.48 10.72 8.94
C GLY A 66 -29.45 11.54 8.08
N LEU A 67 -30.74 11.14 8.02
CA LEU A 67 -31.76 11.80 7.20
C LEU A 67 -32.43 12.97 7.96
N PRO A 68 -32.73 14.10 7.29
CA PRO A 68 -33.48 15.20 7.90
C PRO A 68 -34.85 14.74 8.46
N PRO A 69 -35.34 15.33 9.57
CA PRO A 69 -36.58 14.90 10.26
C PRO A 69 -37.85 14.88 9.38
N ALA A 70 -37.83 15.55 8.23
CA ALA A 70 -38.93 15.56 7.27
C ALA A 70 -39.13 14.21 6.55
N PHE A 71 -38.18 13.27 6.67
CA PHE A 71 -38.22 11.95 6.02
C PHE A 71 -38.29 10.77 7.00
N ALA A 72 -38.46 11.05 8.30
CA ALA A 72 -38.66 10.02 9.32
C ALA A 72 -40.10 9.47 9.25
N SER A 73 -40.31 8.42 8.45
CA SER A 73 -41.46 7.52 8.57
C SER A 73 -40.99 6.18 9.13
N PRO A 74 -41.78 5.48 9.97
CA PRO A 74 -41.27 4.56 10.95
C PRO A 74 -40.73 3.29 10.28
N PHE A 75 -39.43 3.05 10.43
CA PHE A 75 -38.74 1.81 10.08
C PHE A 75 -39.07 0.66 11.06
N SER A 76 -40.35 0.53 11.42
CA SER A 76 -40.84 -0.54 12.29
C SER A 76 -42.09 -1.12 11.66
N ASP A 77 -41.90 -1.94 10.62
CA ASP A 77 -42.80 -3.04 10.27
C ASP A 77 -41.99 -4.04 9.43
N CYS A 78 -41.51 -5.09 10.10
CA CYS A 78 -40.84 -6.24 9.50
C CYS A 78 -41.86 -7.14 8.80
N GLU A 79 -42.29 -6.79 7.60
CA GLU A 79 -42.86 -7.76 6.65
C GLU A 79 -42.42 -7.41 5.22
N GLY A 80 -41.49 -8.20 4.68
CA GLY A 80 -41.07 -8.18 3.27
C GLY A 80 -39.57 -7.94 3.06
N ALA A 81 -38.81 -9.01 2.82
CA ALA A 81 -37.37 -8.97 2.51
C ALA A 81 -36.99 -8.20 1.23
N THR A 82 -37.98 -7.81 0.40
CA THR A 82 -37.79 -6.96 -0.79
C THR A 82 -37.99 -5.46 -0.50
N SER A 83 -38.48 -5.11 0.70
CA SER A 83 -38.81 -3.75 1.14
C SER A 83 -37.61 -3.03 1.76
N THR A 84 -36.78 -3.75 2.52
CA THR A 84 -35.59 -3.21 3.21
C THR A 84 -34.49 -2.81 2.24
N GLU A 85 -34.18 -3.66 1.25
CA GLU A 85 -33.19 -3.37 0.21
C GLU A 85 -33.55 -2.11 -0.59
N LYS A 86 -34.81 -1.97 -1.03
CA LYS A 86 -35.27 -0.76 -1.75
C LYS A 86 -35.28 0.50 -0.88
N LYS A 87 -35.53 0.37 0.41
CA LYS A 87 -35.52 1.49 1.37
C LYS A 87 -34.10 1.95 1.69
N LEU A 88 -33.16 1.02 1.85
CA LEU A 88 -31.72 1.28 1.91
C LEU A 88 -31.25 2.05 0.67
N ILE A 89 -31.64 1.58 -0.52
CA ILE A 89 -31.30 2.21 -1.81
C ILE A 89 -31.78 3.67 -1.87
N ALA A 90 -32.99 3.96 -1.41
CA ALA A 90 -33.51 5.32 -1.40
C ALA A 90 -32.82 6.23 -0.35
N ALA A 91 -32.30 5.66 0.74
CA ALA A 91 -31.57 6.39 1.76
C ALA A 91 -30.16 6.81 1.29
N VAL A 92 -29.48 5.93 0.54
CA VAL A 92 -28.14 6.20 -0.05
C VAL A 92 -28.15 7.43 -0.96
N VAL A 93 -29.20 7.61 -1.76
CA VAL A 93 -29.31 8.69 -2.75
C VAL A 93 -29.46 10.09 -2.14
N ASN A 94 -29.82 10.22 -0.85
CA ASN A 94 -30.23 11.50 -0.23
C ASN A 94 -29.29 12.04 0.88
N LEU A 95 -28.05 11.53 0.97
CA LEU A 95 -27.18 11.70 2.14
C LEU A 95 -26.31 12.98 2.20
N ASP A 96 -26.71 14.06 1.54
CA ASP A 96 -25.81 15.22 1.31
C ASP A 96 -25.70 16.25 2.47
N ALA A 97 -26.15 15.91 3.68
CA ALA A 97 -26.35 16.86 4.78
C ALA A 97 -25.49 16.64 6.06
N CYS A 98 -24.32 15.98 5.96
CA CYS A 98 -23.48 15.66 7.13
C CYS A 98 -22.16 16.46 7.24
N GLY A 99 -21.52 16.47 8.42
CA GLY A 99 -20.19 17.07 8.66
C GLY A 99 -19.06 16.34 7.92
N ARG A 100 -17.82 16.87 7.90
CA ARG A 100 -16.73 16.34 7.04
C ARG A 100 -16.35 14.88 7.36
N SER A 101 -16.26 14.51 8.64
CA SER A 101 -16.00 13.12 9.08
C SER A 101 -17.17 12.18 8.78
N ASP A 102 -18.39 12.67 8.97
CA ASP A 102 -19.61 11.91 8.70
C ASP A 102 -19.81 11.68 7.20
N LYS A 103 -19.40 12.64 6.35
CA LYS A 103 -19.41 12.50 4.89
C LYS A 103 -18.44 11.42 4.41
N GLU A 104 -17.23 11.36 4.97
CA GLU A 104 -16.25 10.31 4.63
C GLU A 104 -16.78 8.94 5.03
N ARG A 105 -17.27 8.79 6.25
CA ARG A 105 -17.88 7.54 6.71
C ARG A 105 -19.04 7.10 5.85
N VAL A 106 -19.96 8.00 5.54
CA VAL A 106 -21.10 7.71 4.65
C VAL A 106 -20.64 7.23 3.27
N ARG A 107 -19.63 7.87 2.67
CA ARG A 107 -19.06 7.44 1.39
C ARG A 107 -18.44 6.04 1.47
N THR A 108 -17.71 5.76 2.54
CA THR A 108 -17.12 4.43 2.78
C THR A 108 -18.20 3.36 2.93
N LEU A 109 -19.29 3.65 3.64
CA LEU A 109 -20.44 2.74 3.77
C LEU A 109 -21.20 2.54 2.46
N GLN A 110 -21.40 3.61 1.67
CA GLN A 110 -21.97 3.54 0.33
C GLN A 110 -21.14 2.61 -0.56
N ALA A 111 -19.82 2.79 -0.58
CA ALA A 111 -18.93 1.92 -1.34
C ALA A 111 -19.02 0.45 -0.91
N LEU A 112 -19.07 0.16 0.39
CA LEU A 112 -19.27 -1.20 0.88
C LEU A 112 -20.59 -1.80 0.38
N ALA A 113 -21.69 -1.04 0.49
CA ALA A 113 -23.01 -1.48 0.04
C ALA A 113 -23.02 -1.80 -1.48
N LEU A 114 -22.31 -1.00 -2.28
CA LEU A 114 -22.15 -1.24 -3.72
C LEU A 114 -21.36 -2.52 -4.01
N VAL A 115 -20.24 -2.76 -3.32
CA VAL A 115 -19.46 -4.00 -3.44
C VAL A 115 -20.30 -5.21 -3.07
N VAL A 116 -21.01 -5.17 -1.94
CA VAL A 116 -21.92 -6.25 -1.50
C VAL A 116 -23.01 -6.50 -2.55
N ARG A 117 -23.64 -5.43 -3.06
CA ARG A 117 -24.68 -5.54 -4.09
C ARG A 117 -24.16 -6.18 -5.36
N LEU A 118 -22.98 -5.77 -5.81
CA LEU A 118 -22.32 -6.35 -6.98
C LEU A 118 -22.10 -7.86 -6.79
N HIS A 119 -21.56 -8.27 -5.64
CA HIS A 119 -21.34 -9.69 -5.33
C HIS A 119 -22.62 -10.51 -5.28
N VAL A 120 -23.69 -9.98 -4.69
CA VAL A 120 -24.99 -10.66 -4.64
C VAL A 120 -25.59 -10.82 -6.04
N LEU A 121 -25.51 -9.77 -6.87
CA LEU A 121 -25.98 -9.82 -8.25
C LEU A 121 -25.18 -10.83 -9.09
N ALA A 122 -23.84 -10.81 -8.97
CA ALA A 122 -22.96 -11.74 -9.67
C ALA A 122 -23.16 -13.20 -9.21
N ALA A 123 -23.37 -13.42 -7.91
CA ALA A 123 -23.72 -14.73 -7.36
C ALA A 123 -25.06 -15.22 -7.92
N ARG A 124 -26.11 -14.39 -7.90
CA ARG A 124 -27.43 -14.71 -8.47
C ARG A 124 -27.34 -15.05 -9.95
N GLY A 125 -26.58 -14.26 -10.73
CA GLY A 125 -26.36 -14.51 -12.15
C GLY A 125 -25.67 -15.87 -12.43
N SER A 126 -24.83 -16.34 -11.52
CA SER A 126 -24.19 -17.67 -11.63
C SER A 126 -25.16 -18.84 -11.44
N PHE A 127 -26.36 -18.59 -10.90
CA PHE A 127 -27.44 -19.57 -10.75
C PHE A 127 -28.53 -19.44 -11.82
N GLY A 128 -28.26 -18.76 -12.94
CA GLY A 128 -29.25 -18.48 -13.99
C GLY A 128 -29.99 -19.72 -14.55
N GLU A 129 -29.38 -20.91 -14.50
CA GLU A 129 -30.04 -22.18 -14.86
C GLU A 129 -31.18 -22.59 -13.90
N LEU A 130 -31.22 -22.05 -12.68
CA LEU A 130 -32.25 -22.31 -11.65
C LEU A 130 -33.30 -21.20 -11.53
N LEU A 131 -33.06 -20.02 -12.12
CA LEU A 131 -33.87 -18.81 -11.97
C LEU A 131 -34.26 -18.26 -13.35
N SER A 132 -35.17 -18.96 -14.02
CA SER A 132 -35.59 -18.69 -15.42
C SER A 132 -36.25 -17.33 -15.68
N ASP A 133 -36.55 -16.54 -14.64
CA ASP A 133 -37.42 -15.34 -14.72
C ASP A 133 -36.76 -14.02 -14.25
N LEU A 134 -35.46 -14.02 -13.94
CA LEU A 134 -34.75 -12.81 -13.51
C LEU A 134 -33.63 -12.48 -14.50
N GLU A 135 -33.94 -11.64 -15.48
CA GLU A 135 -32.91 -10.90 -16.20
C GLU A 135 -32.05 -10.18 -15.15
N THR A 136 -30.79 -10.60 -15.01
CA THR A 136 -29.80 -9.77 -14.31
C THR A 136 -29.62 -8.55 -15.20
N PRO A 137 -29.99 -7.33 -14.76
CA PRO A 137 -29.89 -6.18 -15.62
C PRO A 137 -28.41 -5.86 -15.81
N THR A 138 -27.84 -6.29 -16.93
CA THR A 138 -26.43 -6.07 -17.30
C THR A 138 -26.05 -4.59 -17.26
N GLU A 139 -27.01 -3.71 -17.54
CA GLU A 139 -26.86 -2.26 -17.40
C GLU A 139 -26.67 -1.84 -15.93
N ALA A 140 -27.46 -2.39 -15.00
CA ALA A 140 -27.33 -2.08 -13.58
C ALA A 140 -25.99 -2.54 -12.99
N VAL A 141 -25.39 -3.63 -13.50
CA VAL A 141 -24.06 -4.08 -13.08
C VAL A 141 -22.98 -3.10 -13.56
N LYS A 142 -23.08 -2.62 -14.81
CA LYS A 142 -22.13 -1.63 -15.35
C LYS A 142 -22.20 -0.30 -14.61
N ASP A 143 -23.41 0.17 -14.30
CA ASP A 143 -23.60 1.40 -13.53
C ASP A 143 -22.94 1.29 -12.14
N LEU A 144 -23.09 0.14 -11.47
CA LEU A 144 -22.43 -0.14 -10.18
C LEU A 144 -20.91 -0.15 -10.31
N GLU A 145 -20.36 -0.76 -11.35
CA GLU A 145 -18.91 -0.77 -11.59
C GLU A 145 -18.35 0.62 -11.87
N GLU A 146 -19.10 1.47 -12.58
CA GLU A 146 -18.69 2.86 -12.83
C GLU A 146 -18.71 3.69 -11.54
N GLU A 147 -19.75 3.57 -10.73
CA GLU A 147 -19.83 4.24 -9.42
C GLU A 147 -18.71 3.76 -8.48
N LEU A 148 -18.42 2.45 -8.45
CA LEU A 148 -17.31 1.89 -7.69
C LEU A 148 -15.96 2.41 -8.19
N LYS A 149 -15.74 2.54 -9.49
CA LYS A 149 -14.51 3.16 -10.04
C LYS A 149 -14.35 4.60 -9.56
N GLN A 150 -15.42 5.38 -9.55
CA GLN A 150 -15.38 6.77 -9.06
C GLN A 150 -15.04 6.83 -7.56
N LEU A 151 -15.61 5.95 -6.74
CA LEU A 151 -15.33 5.88 -5.30
C LEU A 151 -13.95 5.29 -4.97
N ALA A 152 -13.45 4.40 -5.81
CA ALA A 152 -12.13 3.78 -5.66
C ALA A 152 -10.99 4.69 -6.12
N GLY A 153 -11.22 5.56 -7.12
CA GLY A 153 -10.16 6.34 -7.75
C GLY A 153 -9.10 5.41 -8.35
N ASP A 154 -7.82 5.67 -8.08
CA ASP A 154 -6.70 4.81 -8.49
C ASP A 154 -6.87 3.34 -8.07
N TRP A 155 -7.55 3.07 -6.95
CA TRP A 155 -7.77 1.69 -6.48
C TRP A 155 -8.71 0.89 -7.40
N GLY A 156 -9.47 1.57 -8.26
CA GLY A 156 -10.34 0.95 -9.27
C GLY A 156 -9.71 0.86 -10.66
N ASP A 157 -8.45 1.26 -10.82
CA ASP A 157 -7.77 1.22 -12.11
C ASP A 157 -7.18 -0.18 -12.38
N LYS A 158 -7.68 -0.81 -13.45
CA LYS A 158 -7.24 -2.13 -13.90
C LYS A 158 -5.81 -2.10 -14.46
N GLU A 159 -5.35 -0.97 -15.00
CA GLU A 159 -4.01 -0.83 -15.58
C GLU A 159 -2.91 -1.06 -14.54
N LEU A 160 -3.17 -0.69 -13.29
CA LEU A 160 -2.25 -0.90 -12.17
C LEU A 160 -2.06 -2.38 -11.85
N LEU A 161 -3.03 -3.23 -12.18
CA LEU A 161 -3.01 -4.67 -11.98
C LEU A 161 -2.38 -5.44 -13.16
N GLU A 162 -2.26 -4.82 -14.35
CA GLU A 162 -1.69 -5.47 -15.53
C GLU A 162 -0.24 -5.90 -15.27
N PRO A 163 0.19 -7.13 -15.54
CA PRO A 163 1.54 -7.58 -15.20
C PRO A 163 2.64 -6.90 -16.03
N THR A 164 2.31 -6.30 -17.17
CA THR A 164 3.28 -5.73 -18.11
C THR A 164 3.04 -4.25 -18.35
N LEU A 165 4.12 -3.53 -18.66
CA LEU A 165 4.02 -2.13 -19.05
C LEU A 165 3.41 -2.02 -20.46
N ARG A 166 2.50 -1.07 -20.63
CA ARG A 166 1.89 -0.76 -21.93
C ARG A 166 2.94 -0.58 -23.03
N PRO A 167 2.73 -1.11 -24.25
CA PRO A 167 3.69 -1.01 -25.35
C PRO A 167 4.07 0.44 -25.68
N SER A 168 3.12 1.37 -25.67
CA SER A 168 3.35 2.80 -25.93
C SER A 168 4.27 3.44 -24.88
N ARG A 169 4.04 3.17 -23.60
CA ARG A 169 4.89 3.66 -22.50
C ARG A 169 6.27 3.04 -22.55
N ARG A 170 6.36 1.74 -22.85
CA ARG A 170 7.63 1.03 -23.04
C ARG A 170 8.44 1.63 -24.18
N GLN A 171 7.79 1.96 -25.29
CA GLN A 171 8.42 2.59 -26.45
C GLN A 171 8.90 4.01 -26.10
N GLN A 172 8.08 4.82 -25.44
CA GLN A 172 8.47 6.16 -24.98
C GLN A 172 9.73 6.12 -24.10
N LEU A 173 9.78 5.22 -23.10
CA LEU A 173 10.96 5.07 -22.23
C LEU A 173 12.19 4.62 -23.02
N LYS A 174 12.03 3.70 -23.98
CA LYS A 174 13.13 3.27 -24.87
C LYS A 174 13.68 4.42 -25.72
N GLU A 175 12.82 5.30 -26.22
CA GLU A 175 13.23 6.48 -26.99
C GLU A 175 14.00 7.47 -26.11
N MET A 176 13.48 7.81 -24.93
CA MET A 176 14.14 8.72 -24.00
C MET A 176 15.51 8.19 -23.54
N THR A 177 15.57 6.92 -23.14
CA THR A 177 16.84 6.27 -22.75
C THR A 177 17.79 6.12 -23.93
N GLY A 178 17.28 5.94 -25.15
CA GLY A 178 18.08 5.94 -26.38
C GLY A 178 18.76 7.28 -26.66
N LEU A 179 18.07 8.39 -26.42
CA LEU A 179 18.64 9.75 -26.55
C LEU A 179 19.75 10.00 -25.52
N LEU A 180 19.51 9.63 -24.25
CA LEU A 180 20.52 9.75 -23.20
C LEU A 180 21.74 8.88 -23.49
N ARG A 181 21.54 7.64 -23.94
CA ARG A 181 22.61 6.75 -24.35
C ARG A 181 23.44 7.34 -25.48
N HIS A 182 22.80 7.89 -26.50
CA HIS A 182 23.50 8.52 -27.60
C HIS A 182 24.37 9.70 -27.14
N ALA A 183 23.83 10.53 -26.23
CA ALA A 183 24.58 11.64 -25.62
C ALA A 183 25.82 11.15 -24.85
N LEU A 184 25.71 10.04 -24.10
CA LEU A 184 26.83 9.43 -23.38
C LEU A 184 27.89 8.82 -24.31
N THR A 185 27.50 8.28 -25.46
CA THR A 185 28.43 7.66 -26.42
C THR A 185 29.21 8.64 -27.29
N THR A 186 28.79 9.91 -27.31
CA THR A 186 29.50 10.93 -28.07
C THR A 186 30.84 11.22 -27.37
N GLU A 187 31.92 11.43 -28.12
CA GLU A 187 33.28 11.77 -27.63
C GLU A 187 33.34 13.19 -27.02
N ASP A 188 32.33 13.58 -26.25
CA ASP A 188 32.30 14.81 -25.47
C ASP A 188 32.95 14.53 -24.12
N GLU A 189 34.16 15.05 -23.88
CA GLU A 189 34.94 14.82 -22.65
C GLU A 189 34.16 15.32 -21.43
N ASP A 190 33.49 16.48 -21.53
CA ASP A 190 32.88 17.20 -20.40
C ASP A 190 31.38 16.84 -20.15
N LEU A 191 30.85 15.81 -20.82
CA LEU A 191 29.45 15.36 -20.70
C LEU A 191 28.39 16.46 -20.92
N THR A 192 28.75 17.58 -21.57
CA THR A 192 27.85 18.72 -21.76
C THR A 192 26.62 18.38 -22.59
N LEU A 193 26.77 17.50 -23.60
CA LEU A 193 25.66 17.03 -24.41
C LEU A 193 24.67 16.21 -23.57
N PHE A 194 25.18 15.37 -22.66
CA PHE A 194 24.34 14.60 -21.75
C PHE A 194 23.55 15.51 -20.80
N GLN A 195 24.21 16.50 -20.20
CA GLN A 195 23.56 17.51 -19.36
C GLN A 195 22.49 18.30 -20.13
N HIS A 196 22.78 18.68 -21.37
CA HIS A 196 21.79 19.39 -22.19
C HIS A 196 20.57 18.51 -22.52
N VAL A 197 20.78 17.26 -22.94
CA VAL A 197 19.69 16.35 -23.31
C VAL A 197 18.81 16.05 -22.10
N ILE A 198 19.39 15.80 -20.92
CA ILE A 198 18.60 15.48 -19.73
C ILE A 198 17.75 16.67 -19.29
N GLU A 199 18.29 17.89 -19.31
CA GLU A 199 17.50 19.09 -19.01
C GLU A 199 16.35 19.29 -19.99
N GLN A 200 16.59 19.11 -21.30
CA GLN A 200 15.54 19.25 -22.31
C GLN A 200 14.45 18.20 -22.15
N LEU A 201 14.82 16.95 -21.87
CA LEU A 201 13.85 15.88 -21.61
C LEU A 201 12.94 16.23 -20.45
N PHE A 202 13.49 16.64 -19.30
CA PHE A 202 12.69 16.95 -18.12
C PHE A 202 11.88 18.25 -18.26
N ARG A 203 12.38 19.27 -18.99
CA ARG A 203 11.59 20.48 -19.31
C ARG A 203 10.37 20.17 -20.19
N GLY A 204 10.44 19.12 -21.01
CA GLY A 204 9.33 18.68 -21.86
C GLY A 204 8.25 17.85 -21.14
N LEU A 205 8.50 17.42 -19.90
CA LEU A 205 7.56 16.59 -19.12
C LEU A 205 6.59 17.46 -18.32
N THR A 206 5.36 16.95 -18.16
CA THR A 206 4.38 17.53 -17.24
C THR A 206 4.95 17.57 -15.82
N ASP A 207 4.83 18.71 -15.15
CA ASP A 207 5.38 18.96 -13.82
C ASP A 207 6.88 18.66 -13.67
N GLN A 208 7.62 18.60 -14.78
CA GLN A 208 9.04 18.23 -14.85
C GLN A 208 9.33 16.87 -14.19
N LYS A 209 8.39 15.94 -14.32
CA LYS A 209 8.39 14.67 -13.59
C LYS A 209 8.19 13.50 -14.54
N LEU A 210 9.08 12.51 -14.45
CA LEU A 210 8.96 11.25 -15.16
C LEU A 210 8.42 10.18 -14.21
N VAL A 211 7.23 9.65 -14.49
CA VAL A 211 6.67 8.53 -13.71
C VAL A 211 6.93 7.23 -14.45
N VAL A 212 7.61 6.30 -13.79
CA VAL A 212 8.03 5.02 -14.34
C VAL A 212 7.52 3.89 -13.45
N SER A 213 6.79 2.94 -14.02
CA SER A 213 6.39 1.74 -13.30
C SER A 213 7.58 0.80 -13.11
N MET A 214 7.68 0.16 -11.95
CA MET A 214 8.67 -0.87 -11.66
C MET A 214 8.60 -2.08 -12.60
N LYS A 215 7.44 -2.31 -13.23
CA LYS A 215 7.25 -3.31 -14.29
C LYS A 215 8.20 -3.11 -15.47
N TRP A 216 8.77 -1.92 -15.62
CA TRP A 216 9.80 -1.66 -16.62
C TRP A 216 11.12 -2.41 -16.33
N LEU A 217 11.43 -2.69 -15.07
CA LEU A 217 12.61 -3.48 -14.66
C LEU A 217 12.46 -4.95 -15.01
N GLU A 218 11.24 -5.50 -14.94
CA GLU A 218 10.95 -6.89 -15.22
C GLU A 218 11.25 -7.24 -16.70
N GLN A 219 12.35 -7.99 -16.91
CA GLN A 219 12.65 -8.63 -18.20
C GLN A 219 11.84 -9.93 -18.31
N ARG A 220 10.53 -9.85 -18.51
CA ARG A 220 9.81 -11.01 -19.05
C ARG A 220 10.08 -11.10 -20.54
N THR A 221 10.76 -12.18 -20.93
CA THR A 221 10.65 -12.74 -22.28
C THR A 221 9.17 -12.99 -22.50
N ASP A 222 8.62 -12.34 -23.52
CA ASP A 222 7.28 -12.57 -24.03
C ASP A 222 7.21 -14.01 -24.58
N ASP A 223 7.21 -15.02 -23.70
CA ASP A 223 6.69 -16.34 -24.05
C ASP A 223 5.18 -16.22 -23.94
N ASP A 224 4.62 -15.79 -25.07
CA ASP A 224 3.20 -15.75 -25.39
C ASP A 224 2.52 -17.03 -24.89
N ARG A 225 1.85 -16.94 -23.74
CA ARG A 225 0.63 -17.71 -23.56
C ARG A 225 -0.51 -16.79 -23.95
N GLU A 226 -0.94 -16.90 -25.20
CA GLU A 226 -2.33 -16.65 -25.56
C GLU A 226 -3.18 -17.56 -24.67
N LYS A 227 -3.60 -17.04 -23.51
CA LYS A 227 -4.57 -17.69 -22.66
C LYS A 227 -5.91 -17.11 -23.07
N GLU A 228 -6.64 -17.82 -23.92
CA GLU A 228 -8.08 -17.61 -24.06
C GLU A 228 -8.70 -17.81 -22.68
N GLY A 229 -9.02 -16.69 -22.01
CA GLY A 229 -9.71 -16.68 -20.74
C GLY A 229 -11.14 -17.13 -20.96
N GLU A 230 -11.43 -18.41 -20.76
CA GLU A 230 -12.79 -18.89 -20.60
C GLU A 230 -13.42 -18.06 -19.46
N THR A 231 -14.52 -17.35 -19.75
CA THR A 231 -15.17 -16.50 -18.76
C THR A 231 -15.78 -17.41 -17.69
N LEU A 232 -15.07 -17.57 -16.57
CA LEU A 232 -15.53 -18.39 -15.47
C LEU A 232 -16.75 -17.75 -14.80
N SER A 233 -17.67 -18.59 -14.34
CA SER A 233 -18.78 -18.11 -13.50
C SER A 233 -18.24 -17.46 -12.22
N TYR A 234 -18.95 -16.47 -11.71
CA TYR A 234 -18.54 -15.71 -10.53
C TYR A 234 -18.35 -16.60 -9.28
N LEU A 235 -19.11 -17.70 -9.15
CA LEU A 235 -18.87 -18.68 -8.07
C LEU A 235 -17.50 -19.36 -8.19
N ARG A 236 -17.04 -19.69 -9.39
CA ARG A 236 -15.70 -20.27 -9.60
C ARG A 236 -14.61 -19.25 -9.31
N GLN A 237 -14.85 -17.98 -9.64
CA GLN A 237 -13.97 -16.86 -9.29
C GLN A 237 -13.79 -16.74 -7.76
N ILE A 238 -14.89 -16.76 -7.00
CA ILE A 238 -14.86 -16.74 -5.53
C ILE A 238 -14.17 -17.98 -4.95
N LEU A 239 -14.42 -19.16 -5.50
CA LEU A 239 -13.73 -20.37 -5.04
C LEU A 239 -12.22 -20.28 -5.26
N ALA A 240 -11.78 -19.70 -6.39
CA ALA A 240 -10.36 -19.48 -6.68
C ALA A 240 -9.69 -18.51 -5.68
N LEU A 241 -10.41 -17.48 -5.22
CA LEU A 241 -9.91 -16.59 -4.14
C LEU A 241 -9.65 -17.34 -2.82
N ASN A 242 -10.38 -18.43 -2.56
CA ASN A 242 -10.28 -19.19 -1.32
C ASN A 242 -9.33 -20.41 -1.42
N THR A 243 -8.83 -20.76 -2.61
CA THR A 243 -7.88 -21.87 -2.77
C THR A 243 -6.47 -21.44 -2.40
N SER A 244 -5.80 -22.22 -1.56
CA SER A 244 -4.43 -21.98 -1.08
C SER A 244 -3.33 -22.20 -2.12
N ASP A 245 -3.68 -22.64 -3.34
CA ASP A 245 -2.72 -23.10 -4.35
C ASP A 245 -2.15 -21.97 -5.22
N CYS A 246 -2.35 -20.72 -4.83
CA CYS A 246 -1.85 -19.57 -5.58
C CYS A 246 -0.71 -18.87 -4.85
N GLY A 247 0.33 -18.52 -5.62
CA GLY A 247 1.64 -18.10 -5.13
C GLY A 247 1.61 -16.95 -4.12
N ASP A 248 2.74 -16.84 -3.40
CA ASP A 248 2.93 -16.04 -2.19
C ASP A 248 2.57 -14.55 -2.29
N THR A 249 2.37 -13.99 -3.49
CA THR A 249 2.16 -12.54 -3.68
C THR A 249 0.73 -12.06 -3.43
N SER A 250 -0.26 -12.96 -3.33
CA SER A 250 -1.69 -12.63 -3.22
C SER A 250 -2.26 -12.73 -1.80
N ARG A 251 -1.44 -13.18 -0.84
CA ARG A 251 -1.81 -13.29 0.57
C ARG A 251 -0.84 -12.47 1.41
N THR A 252 -1.29 -12.09 2.59
CA THR A 252 -0.42 -11.42 3.56
C THR A 252 0.69 -12.39 3.96
N THR A 253 1.90 -12.19 3.44
CA THR A 253 3.04 -13.09 3.67
C THR A 253 3.50 -13.02 5.12
N THR A 254 3.87 -14.18 5.66
CA THR A 254 4.58 -14.24 6.94
C THR A 254 6.05 -13.99 6.64
N LEU A 255 6.57 -12.85 7.08
CA LEU A 255 7.98 -12.50 6.92
C LEU A 255 8.85 -13.48 7.71
N SER A 256 10.00 -13.85 7.14
CA SER A 256 11.03 -14.64 7.82
C SER A 256 11.71 -13.81 8.91
N GLU A 257 12.33 -14.48 9.88
CA GLU A 257 13.09 -13.80 10.95
C GLU A 257 14.21 -12.92 10.40
N ALA A 258 14.83 -13.33 9.28
CA ALA A 258 15.88 -12.56 8.62
C ALA A 258 15.34 -11.26 7.99
N GLU A 259 14.17 -11.32 7.35
CA GLU A 259 13.49 -10.14 6.78
C GLU A 259 13.07 -9.18 7.90
N ILE A 260 12.46 -9.70 8.97
CA ILE A 260 12.08 -8.90 10.15
C ILE A 260 13.31 -8.22 10.76
N PHE A 261 14.44 -8.91 10.83
CA PHE A 261 15.68 -8.33 11.36
C PHE A 261 16.21 -7.18 10.48
N GLN A 262 16.17 -7.31 9.15
CA GLN A 262 16.57 -6.22 8.26
C GLN A 262 15.58 -5.05 8.34
N ASP A 263 14.28 -5.33 8.33
CA ASP A 263 13.24 -4.31 8.49
C ASP A 263 13.44 -3.53 9.79
N ALA A 264 13.73 -4.21 10.90
CA ALA A 264 13.97 -3.57 12.18
C ALA A 264 15.18 -2.61 12.14
N LYS A 265 16.22 -2.97 11.41
CA LYS A 265 17.42 -2.13 11.22
C LYS A 265 17.13 -0.93 10.32
N ASP A 266 16.32 -1.10 9.29
CA ASP A 266 15.98 -0.04 8.34
C ASP A 266 15.01 0.96 8.97
N ILE A 267 13.89 0.48 9.48
CA ILE A 267 12.87 1.29 10.16
C ILE A 267 13.44 1.98 11.40
N GLY A 268 14.38 1.36 12.13
CA GLY A 268 15.05 2.00 13.27
C GLY A 268 15.93 3.19 12.90
N ARG A 269 16.30 3.36 11.63
CA ARG A 269 17.11 4.49 11.13
C ARG A 269 16.29 5.58 10.45
N ASP A 270 15.09 5.24 9.99
CA ASP A 270 14.22 6.12 9.23
C ASP A 270 13.16 6.79 10.13
N GLU A 271 12.73 7.98 9.72
CA GLU A 271 11.52 8.61 10.26
C GLU A 271 10.27 8.09 9.54
N LEU A 272 9.18 7.88 10.27
CA LEU A 272 7.92 7.37 9.74
C LEU A 272 6.77 8.33 10.04
N LEU A 273 6.00 8.68 9.02
CA LEU A 273 4.75 9.43 9.10
C LEU A 273 3.59 8.47 8.77
N ILE A 274 2.65 8.32 9.69
CA ILE A 274 1.42 7.55 9.46
C ILE A 274 0.25 8.54 9.45
N ASN A 275 -0.47 8.63 8.33
CA ASN A 275 -1.54 9.61 8.13
C ASN A 275 -1.13 11.06 8.46
N GLY A 276 0.13 11.41 8.20
CA GLY A 276 0.71 12.72 8.50
C GLY A 276 1.15 12.93 9.94
N VAL A 277 0.98 11.93 10.82
CA VAL A 277 1.45 11.96 12.21
C VAL A 277 2.78 11.24 12.32
N GLN A 278 3.78 11.92 12.89
CA GLN A 278 5.10 11.34 13.09
C GLN A 278 5.08 10.28 14.20
N VAL A 279 5.63 9.11 13.88
CA VAL A 279 5.90 8.06 14.87
C VAL A 279 7.23 8.40 15.55
N GLU A 280 7.21 8.49 16.89
CA GLU A 280 8.41 8.83 17.67
C GLU A 280 9.55 7.82 17.40
N GLY A 281 10.64 8.28 16.78
CA GLY A 281 11.78 7.47 16.31
C GLY A 281 12.69 6.85 17.38
N THR A 282 12.24 6.74 18.63
CA THR A 282 13.03 6.14 19.74
C THR A 282 12.55 4.75 20.14
N ARG A 283 11.60 4.15 19.41
CA ARG A 283 10.99 2.87 19.80
C ARG A 283 11.47 1.74 18.90
N LYS A 284 11.71 0.57 19.50
CA LYS A 284 12.06 -0.70 18.83
C LYS A 284 11.04 -1.04 17.74
N TYR A 285 11.42 -1.84 16.74
CA TYR A 285 10.55 -2.24 15.62
C TYR A 285 9.13 -2.65 16.04
N ASP A 286 9.00 -3.47 17.10
CA ASP A 286 7.71 -3.91 17.63
C ASP A 286 6.79 -2.75 18.02
N ALA A 287 7.33 -1.65 18.55
CA ALA A 287 6.54 -0.50 18.92
C ALA A 287 6.10 0.34 17.70
N VAL A 288 6.85 0.28 16.59
CA VAL A 288 6.44 0.86 15.31
C VAL A 288 5.33 0.01 14.68
N VAL A 289 5.47 -1.32 14.74
CA VAL A 289 4.41 -2.26 14.36
C VAL A 289 3.14 -2.00 15.17
N ASP A 290 3.24 -1.87 16.50
CA ASP A 290 2.12 -1.58 17.39
C ASP A 290 1.46 -0.23 17.07
N ALA A 291 2.26 0.81 16.78
CA ALA A 291 1.76 2.12 16.41
C ALA A 291 0.96 2.08 15.09
N LEU A 292 1.50 1.41 14.07
CA LEU A 292 0.82 1.23 12.79
C LEU A 292 -0.42 0.34 12.93
N GLN A 293 -0.33 -0.77 13.67
CA GLN A 293 -1.47 -1.64 13.96
C GLN A 293 -2.59 -0.88 14.69
N ARG A 294 -2.24 0.00 15.63
CA ARG A 294 -3.19 0.86 16.34
C ARG A 294 -3.87 1.84 15.39
N GLU A 295 -3.14 2.44 14.47
CA GLU A 295 -3.72 3.35 13.47
C GLU A 295 -4.65 2.60 12.50
N LEU A 296 -4.23 1.43 12.01
CA LEU A 296 -5.07 0.56 11.18
C LEU A 296 -6.38 0.20 11.90
N LYS A 297 -6.30 -0.12 13.20
CA LYS A 297 -7.48 -0.37 14.05
C LYS A 297 -8.36 0.87 14.19
N LEU A 298 -7.76 2.05 14.42
CA LEU A 298 -8.48 3.32 14.57
C LEU A 298 -9.26 3.66 13.30
N VAL A 299 -8.59 3.62 12.15
CA VAL A 299 -9.20 3.86 10.85
C VAL A 299 -10.35 2.88 10.64
N LEU A 300 -10.13 1.58 10.83
CA LEU A 300 -11.17 0.57 10.62
C LEU A 300 -12.36 0.76 11.58
N ALA A 301 -12.09 0.94 12.87
CA ALA A 301 -13.09 1.14 13.93
C ALA A 301 -13.97 2.38 13.67
N SER A 302 -13.34 3.49 13.23
CA SER A 302 -14.06 4.73 12.89
C SER A 302 -15.07 4.55 11.77
N GLN A 303 -14.78 3.67 10.81
CA GLN A 303 -15.64 3.43 9.65
C GLN A 303 -16.80 2.49 9.99
N VAL A 304 -16.54 1.47 10.82
CA VAL A 304 -17.56 0.50 11.27
C VAL A 304 -18.38 0.98 12.47
N GLY A 305 -18.11 2.19 13.00
CA GLY A 305 -18.84 2.74 14.15
C GLY A 305 -18.55 2.06 15.50
N LYS A 306 -17.45 1.30 15.59
CA LYS A 306 -17.07 0.55 16.80
C LYS A 306 -15.86 1.19 17.48
N THR A 307 -15.58 0.79 18.71
CA THR A 307 -14.30 1.13 19.36
C THR A 307 -13.27 0.02 19.11
N ILE A 308 -11.98 0.40 19.19
CA ILE A 308 -10.84 -0.51 18.96
C ILE A 308 -10.92 -1.78 19.84
N GLU A 309 -11.42 -1.65 21.07
CA GLU A 309 -11.48 -2.74 22.07
C GLU A 309 -12.41 -3.88 21.65
N HIS A 310 -13.33 -3.63 20.71
CA HIS A 310 -14.27 -4.64 20.24
C HIS A 310 -13.70 -5.52 19.12
N ALA A 311 -12.47 -5.26 18.63
CA ALA A 311 -11.85 -6.00 17.52
C ALA A 311 -11.71 -7.50 17.85
N PRO A 312 -12.20 -8.43 17.00
CA PRO A 312 -12.04 -9.86 17.22
C PRO A 312 -10.57 -10.21 17.08
N LEU A 313 -10.15 -11.25 17.80
CA LEU A 313 -8.76 -11.69 17.80
C LEU A 313 -8.23 -11.99 16.38
N ALA A 314 -9.06 -12.57 15.50
CA ALA A 314 -8.67 -12.85 14.12
C ALA A 314 -8.34 -11.58 13.32
N VAL A 315 -9.15 -10.52 13.46
CA VAL A 315 -8.89 -9.22 12.82
C VAL A 315 -7.66 -8.59 13.45
N ASN A 316 -7.53 -8.65 14.78
CA ASN A 316 -6.37 -8.12 15.49
C ASN A 316 -5.05 -8.72 14.98
N ASN A 317 -4.99 -10.04 14.84
CA ASN A 317 -3.84 -10.76 14.31
C ASN A 317 -3.57 -10.40 12.85
N ALA A 318 -4.62 -10.34 12.02
CA ALA A 318 -4.49 -9.92 10.62
C ALA A 318 -3.91 -8.50 10.51
N LEU A 319 -4.37 -7.55 11.33
CA LEU A 319 -3.86 -6.18 11.35
C LEU A 319 -2.39 -6.09 11.77
N GLN A 320 -1.91 -7.01 12.61
CA GLN A 320 -0.49 -7.09 12.96
C GLN A 320 0.34 -7.54 11.75
N SER A 321 -0.08 -8.62 11.08
CA SER A 321 0.57 -9.10 9.86
C SER A 321 0.55 -8.04 8.75
N ILE A 322 -0.56 -7.31 8.61
CA ILE A 322 -0.69 -6.18 7.68
C ILE A 322 0.31 -5.07 8.02
N ALA A 323 0.43 -4.70 9.30
CA ALA A 323 1.38 -3.68 9.73
C ALA A 323 2.83 -4.08 9.37
N MET A 324 3.22 -5.34 9.61
CA MET A 324 4.54 -5.85 9.23
C MET A 324 4.75 -5.82 7.72
N ALA A 325 3.77 -6.29 6.93
CA ALA A 325 3.86 -6.28 5.47
C ALA A 325 3.96 -4.85 4.90
N VAL A 326 3.27 -3.89 5.50
CA VAL A 326 3.35 -2.47 5.16
C VAL A 326 4.75 -1.92 5.44
N LEU A 327 5.31 -2.19 6.64
CA LEU A 327 6.65 -1.73 7.02
C LEU A 327 7.73 -2.33 6.11
N HIS A 328 7.61 -3.62 5.79
CA HIS A 328 8.50 -4.28 4.85
C HIS A 328 8.46 -3.61 3.46
N ALA A 329 7.25 -3.36 2.94
CA ALA A 329 7.09 -2.80 1.60
C ALA A 329 7.51 -1.32 1.46
N ILE A 330 7.53 -0.55 2.56
CA ILE A 330 7.94 0.87 2.56
C ILE A 330 9.41 1.05 2.95
N ASN A 331 10.05 0.06 3.56
CA ASN A 331 11.41 0.20 4.10
C ASN A 331 12.36 0.79 3.04
N ARG A 332 13.39 1.50 3.50
CA ARG A 332 14.27 2.26 2.59
C ARG A 332 15.09 1.37 1.67
N THR A 333 15.37 0.13 2.08
CA THR A 333 16.10 -0.84 1.25
C THR A 333 15.27 -1.22 0.03
N GLU A 334 14.00 -1.55 0.21
CA GLU A 334 13.06 -1.91 -0.86
C GLU A 334 12.70 -0.69 -1.71
N SER A 335 12.23 0.39 -1.07
CA SER A 335 11.75 1.58 -1.78
C SER A 335 12.88 2.40 -2.43
N GLY A 336 14.01 2.54 -1.72
CA GLY A 336 15.21 3.21 -2.22
C GLY A 336 15.99 2.36 -3.21
N GLY A 337 16.07 1.04 -3.03
CA GLY A 337 16.62 0.11 -4.01
C GLY A 337 15.84 0.16 -5.32
N SER A 338 14.51 0.07 -5.22
CA SER A 338 13.60 0.21 -6.36
C SER A 338 13.81 1.51 -7.14
N SER A 339 13.88 2.63 -6.42
CA SER A 339 14.10 3.95 -7.04
C SER A 339 15.47 4.06 -7.70
N TYR A 340 16.51 3.52 -7.06
CA TYR A 340 17.86 3.49 -7.59
C TYR A 340 17.94 2.66 -8.88
N GLU A 341 17.35 1.46 -8.91
CA GLU A 341 17.38 0.59 -10.08
C GLU A 341 16.65 1.22 -11.29
N VAL A 342 15.47 1.81 -11.06
CA VAL A 342 14.73 2.49 -12.13
C VAL A 342 15.51 3.69 -12.66
N LEU A 343 16.04 4.53 -11.76
CA LEU A 343 16.81 5.71 -12.16
C LEU A 343 18.11 5.30 -12.86
N SER A 344 18.83 4.31 -12.35
CA SER A 344 20.05 3.77 -12.95
C SER A 344 19.77 3.22 -14.35
N LYS A 345 18.71 2.43 -14.54
CA LYS A 345 18.31 1.94 -15.87
C LYS A 345 17.91 3.07 -16.83
N PHE A 346 17.35 4.15 -16.31
CA PHE A 346 16.97 5.32 -17.10
C PHE A 346 18.19 6.14 -17.54
N LEU A 347 19.17 6.33 -16.66
CA LEU A 347 20.35 7.16 -16.92
C LEU A 347 21.46 6.39 -17.64
N SER A 348 21.63 5.12 -17.33
CA SER A 348 22.82 4.35 -17.71
C SER A 348 22.57 3.39 -18.87
N SER A 349 23.62 3.23 -19.69
CA SER A 349 23.83 2.07 -20.53
C SER A 349 24.69 1.10 -19.73
N HIS A 350 24.27 -0.15 -19.50
CA HIS A 350 25.13 -1.18 -18.87
C HIS A 350 26.44 -1.45 -19.62
N GLU A 351 26.64 -0.81 -20.78
CA GLU A 351 27.83 -0.92 -21.62
C GLU A 351 28.84 0.22 -21.40
N MET A 352 28.45 1.33 -20.72
CA MET A 352 29.28 2.54 -20.57
C MET A 352 29.12 3.19 -19.19
N ASP A 353 30.18 3.18 -18.39
CA ASP A 353 30.23 3.74 -17.04
C ASP A 353 30.78 5.19 -17.06
N ARG A 354 30.16 6.10 -17.82
CA ARG A 354 30.57 7.53 -17.85
C ARG A 354 29.93 8.40 -16.77
N VAL A 355 28.87 7.91 -16.15
CA VAL A 355 28.16 8.61 -15.08
C VAL A 355 27.92 7.67 -13.91
N LEU A 356 28.09 8.18 -12.69
CA LEU A 356 27.86 7.45 -11.46
C LEU A 356 26.62 7.97 -10.74
N LEU A 357 25.80 7.05 -10.24
CA LEU A 357 24.64 7.39 -9.43
C LEU A 357 24.98 7.18 -7.95
N ARG A 358 24.94 8.26 -7.17
CA ARG A 358 25.25 8.25 -5.73
C ARG A 358 24.01 8.60 -4.89
N PRO A 359 23.58 7.74 -3.96
CA PRO A 359 22.52 8.10 -3.01
C PRO A 359 22.92 9.30 -2.13
N ASN A 360 22.01 10.25 -1.96
CA ASN A 360 22.13 11.37 -1.03
C ASN A 360 21.21 11.16 0.18
N SER A 361 21.55 10.17 1.01
CA SER A 361 20.70 9.72 2.12
C SER A 361 20.42 10.80 3.17
N ALA A 362 21.28 11.81 3.29
CA ALA A 362 21.08 12.93 4.22
C ALA A 362 19.85 13.78 3.91
N ARG A 363 19.34 13.71 2.67
CA ARG A 363 18.13 14.43 2.22
C ARG A 363 16.88 13.56 2.16
N ALA A 364 16.98 12.28 2.55
CA ALA A 364 15.83 11.38 2.53
C ALA A 364 14.69 11.96 3.39
N ALA A 365 13.50 12.04 2.82
CA ALA A 365 12.32 12.46 3.57
C ALA A 365 11.82 11.30 4.44
N PRO A 366 11.01 11.57 5.48
CA PRO A 366 10.32 10.51 6.22
C PRO A 366 9.56 9.56 5.28
N LEU A 367 9.50 8.30 5.67
CA LEU A 367 8.64 7.30 5.03
C LEU A 367 7.19 7.66 5.34
N GLU A 368 6.33 7.72 4.32
CA GLU A 368 4.93 8.09 4.46
C GLU A 368 4.03 6.89 4.22
N VAL A 369 3.16 6.62 5.19
CA VAL A 369 2.12 5.60 5.12
C VAL A 369 0.78 6.29 5.28
N HIS A 370 -0.05 6.25 4.24
CA HIS A 370 -1.41 6.72 4.29
C HIS A 370 -2.38 5.54 4.29
N VAL A 371 -3.30 5.53 5.23
CA VAL A 371 -4.26 4.44 5.47
C VAL A 371 -5.68 4.99 5.39
N ASP A 372 -6.51 4.35 4.59
CA ASP A 372 -7.96 4.56 4.61
C ASP A 372 -8.71 3.21 4.43
N VAL A 373 -10.04 3.28 4.31
CA VAL A 373 -10.89 2.12 4.01
C VAL A 373 -11.77 2.45 2.81
N GLY A 374 -11.84 1.53 1.86
CA GLY A 374 -12.68 1.70 0.69
C GLY A 374 -12.63 0.54 -0.28
N PRO A 375 -13.29 0.72 -1.45
CA PRO A 375 -13.31 -0.30 -2.50
C PRO A 375 -11.99 -0.29 -3.27
N TYR A 376 -11.63 -1.47 -3.78
CA TYR A 376 -10.47 -1.67 -4.66
C TYR A 376 -10.72 -2.87 -5.59
N LEU A 377 -10.06 -2.88 -6.75
CA LEU A 377 -9.99 -4.08 -7.59
C LEU A 377 -8.86 -4.99 -7.12
N GLU A 378 -9.04 -6.29 -7.12
CA GLU A 378 -7.98 -7.28 -6.91
C GLU A 378 -7.91 -8.28 -8.06
N LEU A 379 -6.70 -8.78 -8.35
CA LEU A 379 -6.52 -9.86 -9.31
C LEU A 379 -6.93 -11.17 -8.64
N ILE A 380 -7.71 -11.99 -9.34
CA ILE A 380 -8.06 -13.31 -8.83
C ILE A 380 -6.89 -14.26 -9.10
N PRO A 381 -6.28 -14.86 -8.06
CA PRO A 381 -5.09 -15.66 -8.26
C PRO A 381 -5.33 -16.82 -9.22
N GLY A 382 -4.37 -17.05 -10.13
CA GLY A 382 -4.44 -18.11 -11.14
C GLY A 382 -5.36 -17.81 -12.32
N LEU A 383 -6.09 -16.69 -12.28
CA LEU A 383 -6.99 -16.23 -13.33
C LEU A 383 -6.57 -14.84 -13.82
N ASP A 384 -6.75 -14.55 -15.11
CA ASP A 384 -6.57 -13.20 -15.66
C ASP A 384 -7.86 -12.38 -15.52
N MET A 385 -8.45 -12.44 -14.32
CA MET A 385 -9.71 -11.80 -13.98
C MET A 385 -9.51 -10.91 -12.75
N VAL A 386 -10.34 -9.88 -12.64
CA VAL A 386 -10.34 -8.99 -11.49
C VAL A 386 -11.68 -9.09 -10.77
N ASN A 387 -11.65 -8.93 -9.46
CA ASN A 387 -12.84 -8.82 -8.63
C ASN A 387 -12.83 -7.51 -7.86
N TRP A 388 -14.01 -7.00 -7.53
CA TRP A 388 -14.12 -5.91 -6.57
C TRP A 388 -14.00 -6.46 -5.16
N ALA A 389 -13.26 -5.75 -4.32
CA ALA A 389 -13.11 -6.02 -2.91
C ALA A 389 -13.29 -4.72 -2.13
N PHE A 390 -13.39 -4.85 -0.82
CA PHE A 390 -13.51 -3.72 0.09
C PHE A 390 -12.71 -4.00 1.36
N GLY A 391 -11.96 -3.01 1.82
CA GLY A 391 -11.18 -3.15 3.05
C GLY A 391 -10.18 -2.02 3.24
N LEU A 392 -9.09 -2.31 3.94
CA LEU A 392 -8.02 -1.33 4.20
C LEU A 392 -7.22 -1.08 2.93
N ARG A 393 -6.96 0.20 2.65
CA ARG A 393 -6.10 0.61 1.53
C ARG A 393 -4.95 1.44 2.10
N VAL A 394 -3.74 1.05 1.73
CA VAL A 394 -2.50 1.61 2.25
C VAL A 394 -1.65 2.12 1.10
N LYS A 395 -1.49 3.44 1.02
CA LYS A 395 -0.57 4.09 0.10
C LYS A 395 0.76 4.34 0.80
N LEU A 396 1.81 3.84 0.18
CA LEU A 396 3.19 3.91 0.63
C LEU A 396 3.90 4.96 -0.23
N THR A 397 4.59 5.90 0.39
CA THR A 397 5.36 6.93 -0.31
C THR A 397 6.72 7.13 0.35
N ALA A 398 7.80 7.00 -0.43
CA ALA A 398 9.16 7.20 0.06
C ALA A 398 9.92 8.11 -0.91
N ALA A 399 10.33 9.28 -0.45
CA ALA A 399 11.17 10.17 -1.23
C ALA A 399 12.66 9.97 -0.91
N THR A 400 13.45 9.75 -1.95
CA THR A 400 14.91 9.59 -1.89
C THR A 400 15.59 10.53 -2.89
N TRP A 401 16.86 10.81 -2.65
CA TRP A 401 17.64 11.75 -3.43
C TRP A 401 18.89 11.07 -3.98
N TYR A 402 19.26 11.39 -5.21
CA TYR A 402 20.44 10.87 -5.87
C TYR A 402 21.20 11.98 -6.59
N LEU A 403 22.52 11.85 -6.60
CA LEU A 403 23.42 12.71 -7.36
C LEU A 403 23.95 11.92 -8.55
N VAL A 404 23.96 12.55 -9.71
CA VAL A 404 24.62 12.05 -10.91
C VAL A 404 25.96 12.75 -10.99
N CYS A 405 27.03 11.98 -10.88
CA CYS A 405 28.40 12.46 -10.93
C CYS A 405 29.07 12.02 -12.23
N ASP A 406 30.13 12.72 -12.62
CA ASP A 406 31.08 12.18 -13.59
C ASP A 406 31.74 10.92 -13.01
N ALA A 407 31.92 9.89 -13.84
CA ALA A 407 32.62 8.68 -13.43
C ALA A 407 34.15 8.85 -13.35
N ASP A 408 34.72 9.73 -14.18
CA ASP A 408 36.15 10.02 -14.20
C ASP A 408 36.55 10.93 -13.03
N ASP A 409 35.65 11.84 -12.62
CA ASP A 409 35.76 12.61 -11.37
C ASP A 409 34.44 12.56 -10.55
N PRO A 410 34.30 11.60 -9.62
CA PRO A 410 33.11 11.47 -8.77
C PRO A 410 32.86 12.65 -7.80
N THR A 411 33.77 13.62 -7.73
CA THR A 411 33.57 14.87 -6.99
C THR A 411 32.82 15.92 -7.80
N GLU A 412 32.78 15.78 -9.12
CA GLU A 412 31.99 16.61 -10.01
C GLU A 412 30.55 16.13 -10.04
N GLU A 413 29.66 16.93 -9.44
CA GLU A 413 28.22 16.69 -9.40
C GLU A 413 27.55 17.37 -10.59
N LEU A 414 27.03 16.57 -11.52
CA LEU A 414 26.40 17.04 -12.76
C LEU A 414 24.95 17.47 -12.50
N HIS A 415 24.18 16.59 -11.87
CA HIS A 415 22.76 16.82 -11.59
C HIS A 415 22.32 16.15 -10.29
N GLU A 416 21.25 16.69 -9.73
CA GLU A 416 20.56 16.09 -8.58
C GLU A 416 19.15 15.66 -8.99
N PHE A 417 18.76 14.48 -8.52
CA PHE A 417 17.43 13.91 -8.72
C PHE A 417 16.75 13.67 -7.38
N GLU A 418 15.50 14.05 -7.32
CA GLU A 418 14.58 13.51 -6.32
C GLU A 418 13.77 12.40 -6.99
N THR A 419 13.63 11.28 -6.29
CA THR A 419 12.73 10.21 -6.69
C THR A 419 11.71 9.95 -5.61
N THR A 420 10.45 9.77 -5.99
CA THR A 420 9.39 9.34 -5.08
C THR A 420 8.93 7.95 -5.47
N PHE A 421 9.23 6.95 -4.64
CA PHE A 421 8.61 5.64 -4.75
C PHE A 421 7.19 5.71 -4.20
N CYS A 422 6.23 5.18 -4.96
CA CYS A 422 4.85 5.06 -4.56
C CYS A 422 4.38 3.62 -4.76
N ASN A 423 3.86 3.00 -3.71
CA ASN A 423 3.23 1.69 -3.80
C ASN A 423 1.86 1.69 -3.12
N ARG A 424 0.99 0.76 -3.51
CA ARG A 424 -0.37 0.63 -2.98
C ARG A 424 -0.60 -0.81 -2.57
N LEU A 425 -1.01 -1.00 -1.33
CA LEU A 425 -1.41 -2.29 -0.77
C LEU A 425 -2.88 -2.21 -0.37
N ALA A 426 -3.68 -3.24 -0.65
CA ALA A 426 -5.04 -3.32 -0.14
C ALA A 426 -5.33 -4.68 0.48
N PHE A 427 -6.14 -4.69 1.53
CA PHE A 427 -6.42 -5.84 2.37
C PHE A 427 -7.90 -5.94 2.66
N SER A 428 -8.51 -7.10 2.45
CA SER A 428 -9.97 -7.28 2.53
C SER A 428 -10.52 -7.11 3.95
N VAL A 429 -9.73 -7.49 4.97
CA VAL A 429 -10.06 -7.50 6.40
C VAL A 429 -11.48 -8.03 6.75
N GLY A 430 -12.06 -8.85 5.87
CA GLY A 430 -13.33 -9.56 6.08
C GLY A 430 -14.57 -8.67 6.19
N LEU A 431 -14.54 -7.46 5.62
CA LEU A 431 -15.70 -6.56 5.63
C LEU A 431 -16.71 -6.85 4.53
N ALA A 432 -16.23 -7.29 3.35
CA ALA A 432 -17.09 -7.73 2.26
C ALA A 432 -17.28 -9.26 2.30
N PRO A 433 -18.45 -9.76 1.87
CA PRO A 433 -18.67 -11.20 1.77
C PRO A 433 -17.72 -11.82 0.75
N PHE A 434 -17.46 -13.12 0.91
CA PHE A 434 -16.71 -13.96 -0.03
C PHE A 434 -15.21 -13.69 -0.18
N HIS A 435 -14.67 -12.67 0.51
CA HIS A 435 -13.23 -12.36 0.50
C HIS A 435 -12.52 -12.97 1.71
N PRO A 436 -11.40 -13.67 1.52
CA PRO A 436 -10.65 -14.23 2.63
C PRO A 436 -9.94 -13.12 3.39
N LEU A 437 -9.82 -13.26 4.72
CA LEU A 437 -9.24 -12.27 5.63
C LEU A 437 -7.78 -11.89 5.33
N ASP A 438 -7.07 -12.78 4.64
CA ASP A 438 -5.65 -12.64 4.33
C ASP A 438 -5.36 -12.26 2.88
N SER A 439 -6.39 -12.00 2.06
CA SER A 439 -6.21 -11.47 0.70
C SER A 439 -5.47 -10.14 0.75
N MET A 440 -4.43 -10.05 -0.09
CA MET A 440 -3.66 -8.82 -0.26
C MET A 440 -3.52 -8.52 -1.75
N ARG A 441 -3.90 -7.31 -2.13
CA ARG A 441 -3.44 -6.68 -3.37
C ARG A 441 -2.14 -5.95 -3.08
N LYS A 442 -1.12 -6.17 -3.92
CA LYS A 442 0.10 -5.37 -4.00
C LYS A 442 0.27 -4.86 -5.42
N ASP A 443 0.26 -3.54 -5.59
CA ASP A 443 0.61 -2.93 -6.87
C ASP A 443 2.09 -3.16 -7.20
N GLY A 444 2.45 -3.04 -8.48
CA GLY A 444 3.85 -3.17 -8.91
C GLY A 444 4.76 -2.05 -8.41
N GLY A 445 4.21 -0.95 -7.90
CA GLY A 445 4.96 0.24 -7.52
C GLY A 445 5.34 1.13 -8.72
N GLU A 446 5.46 2.42 -8.44
CA GLU A 446 5.86 3.45 -9.40
C GLU A 446 6.96 4.33 -8.79
N VAL A 447 7.92 4.72 -9.62
CA VAL A 447 9.01 5.63 -9.26
C VAL A 447 8.82 6.90 -10.05
N ALA A 448 8.75 8.00 -9.32
CA ALA A 448 8.47 9.31 -9.83
C ALA A 448 9.76 10.13 -9.76
N ILE A 449 10.44 10.32 -10.89
CA ILE A 449 11.76 10.95 -11.00
C ILE A 449 11.58 12.43 -11.33
N ARG A 450 12.27 13.31 -10.60
CA ARG A 450 12.29 14.75 -10.84
C ARG A 450 13.73 15.25 -10.88
N LEU A 451 14.08 15.95 -11.95
CA LEU A 451 15.36 16.66 -12.05
C LEU A 451 15.30 17.94 -11.21
N VAL A 452 16.27 18.12 -10.34
CA VAL A 452 16.42 19.32 -9.52
C VAL A 452 17.31 20.27 -10.29
N LEU A 453 16.69 21.21 -11.01
CA LEU A 453 17.45 22.26 -11.66
C LEU A 453 17.98 23.21 -10.57
N PRO A 454 19.27 23.57 -10.61
CA PRO A 454 19.76 24.64 -9.75
C PRO A 454 18.84 25.85 -9.97
N ALA A 455 18.38 26.46 -8.88
CA ALA A 455 17.52 27.63 -8.95
C ALA A 455 18.30 28.72 -9.70
N GLY A 456 18.11 28.78 -11.02
CA GLY A 456 18.82 29.71 -11.88
C GLY A 456 18.62 31.09 -11.30
N ASP A 457 19.72 31.83 -11.15
CA ASP A 457 19.80 33.17 -10.58
C ASP A 457 18.52 33.96 -10.80
N SER A 458 17.61 33.84 -9.83
CA SER A 458 16.52 34.78 -9.66
C SER A 458 17.14 36.01 -8.99
N SER A 459 17.96 36.70 -9.78
CA SER A 459 18.31 38.11 -9.61
C SER A 459 17.07 38.99 -9.80
N CYS A 460 15.99 38.66 -9.08
CA CYS A 460 14.84 39.51 -8.85
C CYS A 460 13.98 38.96 -7.69
N ALA A 461 14.61 38.46 -6.63
CA ALA A 461 13.97 38.34 -5.32
C ALA A 461 14.84 39.13 -4.33
N GLN A 462 14.31 40.25 -3.86
CA GLN A 462 14.95 41.10 -2.88
C GLN A 462 15.37 40.26 -1.66
N SER A 463 16.67 40.24 -1.39
CA SER A 463 17.23 39.67 -0.17
C SER A 463 16.60 40.36 1.05
N PRO A 464 16.03 39.63 2.03
CA PRO A 464 15.47 40.23 3.24
C PRO A 464 16.55 40.75 4.21
N HIS A 465 17.83 40.70 3.84
CA HIS A 465 18.94 41.15 4.69
C HIS A 465 19.39 42.60 4.46
N ARG A 466 18.68 43.38 3.65
CA ARG A 466 18.99 44.81 3.46
C ARG A 466 17.91 45.79 3.95
N GLN A 467 16.98 45.33 4.79
CA GLN A 467 15.97 46.19 5.43
C GLN A 467 16.20 46.43 6.93
N ARG A 468 17.36 46.05 7.48
CA ARG A 468 17.70 46.30 8.89
C ARG A 468 18.84 47.31 9.12
N VAL A 469 19.36 47.92 8.06
CA VAL A 469 20.43 48.94 8.15
C VAL A 469 19.96 50.33 7.66
N GLU A 470 18.78 50.43 7.05
CA GLU A 470 18.19 51.72 6.63
C GLU A 470 17.13 52.28 7.60
N GLU A 471 16.62 51.48 8.56
CA GLU A 471 15.75 52.00 9.63
C GLU A 471 16.53 52.53 10.86
N GLU A 472 17.79 52.14 11.06
CA GLU A 472 18.65 52.71 12.11
C GLU A 472 19.30 54.05 11.72
N ASN A 473 19.37 54.39 10.42
CA ASN A 473 19.94 55.66 9.96
C ASN A 473 18.92 56.79 9.78
N VAL A 474 17.63 56.55 9.99
CA VAL A 474 16.57 57.58 9.88
C VAL A 474 16.11 58.11 11.26
N MET A 475 16.47 57.44 12.37
CA MET A 475 16.20 57.94 13.74
C MET A 475 17.39 58.64 14.43
N GLY A 476 18.54 58.78 13.75
CA GLY A 476 19.75 59.39 14.33
C GLY A 476 19.92 60.91 14.16
N ASN A 477 19.09 61.58 13.36
CA ASN A 477 19.32 62.99 12.96
C ASN A 477 18.16 63.96 13.29
N SER A 478 17.59 63.85 14.49
CA SER A 478 16.83 64.96 15.08
C SER A 478 17.26 65.21 16.54
N ASN A 479 18.39 65.87 16.72
CA ASN A 479 18.71 66.73 17.87
C ASN A 479 20.05 67.43 17.64
N HIS A 480 20.04 68.54 16.89
CA HIS A 480 20.66 69.81 17.29
C HIS A 480 20.35 70.94 16.32
#